data_AF-A0A5Q0MBG9-F1
#
_entry.id   AF-A0A5Q0MBG9-F1
#
_cell.length_a   1.000
_cell.length_b   1.000
_cell.length_c   1.000
_cell.angle_alpha   90.00
_cell.angle_beta   90.00
_cell.angle_gamma   90.00
#
_symmetry.space_group_name_H-M   'P 1'
#
loop_
_entity.id
_entity.type
_entity.pdbx_description
1 polymer ?
#
loop_
_entity_poly.entity_id
_entity_poly.type
_entity_poly.pdbx_seq_one_letter_code
_entity_poly.pdbx_strand_id
1 'polypeptide(L)'
;MKSKSILFAIIFALPLLAFAKDVRLEANREFNACMKETKKDREQCNFGGCGNIAGTCYERQVNSISSATDVLVKNLKSGRCAQSVDVASNEIEALNSKLKLLAPFDGTWSGYDVQVEIALLKNTVMNALTKECRQ
;
A
#
# COMPACT_ATOMS: atom_id res chain seq x y z
N MET A 1 29.36 -15.24 -27.78
CA MET A 1 28.34 -14.15 -27.81
C MET A 1 27.30 -14.41 -26.73
N LYS A 2 27.49 -13.90 -25.51
CA LYS A 2 26.58 -14.07 -24.37
C LYS A 2 26.56 -12.78 -23.55
N SER A 3 25.81 -11.76 -23.99
CA SER A 3 25.55 -10.56 -23.15
C SER A 3 24.48 -9.65 -23.77
N LYS A 4 23.34 -10.20 -24.19
CA LYS A 4 22.20 -9.37 -24.65
C LYS A 4 20.89 -9.62 -23.90
N SER A 5 20.81 -10.64 -23.05
CA SER A 5 19.57 -11.02 -22.36
C SER A 5 19.36 -10.38 -20.99
N ILE A 6 20.34 -9.66 -20.43
CA ILE A 6 20.20 -9.05 -19.09
C ILE A 6 19.61 -7.61 -19.18
N LEU A 7 19.86 -6.89 -20.28
CA LEU A 7 19.31 -5.53 -20.44
C LEU A 7 17.78 -5.49 -20.65
N PHE A 8 17.19 -6.56 -21.19
CA PHE A 8 15.74 -6.62 -21.41
C PHE A 8 14.93 -6.87 -20.12
N ALA A 9 15.54 -7.44 -19.08
CA ALA A 9 14.89 -7.62 -17.78
C ALA A 9 14.72 -6.29 -17.02
N ILE A 10 15.64 -5.34 -17.20
CA ILE A 10 15.59 -4.03 -16.54
C ILE A 10 14.52 -3.13 -17.19
N ILE A 11 14.27 -3.28 -18.49
CA ILE A 11 13.28 -2.47 -19.21
C ILE A 11 11.84 -2.90 -18.87
N PHE A 12 11.60 -4.18 -18.57
CA PHE A 12 10.27 -4.67 -18.16
C PHE A 12 9.88 -4.31 -16.71
N ALA A 13 10.83 -3.85 -15.88
CA ALA A 13 10.56 -3.37 -14.52
C ALA A 13 10.14 -1.89 -14.45
N LEU A 14 10.40 -1.09 -15.49
CA LEU A 14 10.05 0.33 -15.53
C LEU A 14 8.53 0.60 -15.42
N PRO A 15 7.62 -0.14 -16.10
CA PRO A 15 6.19 0.07 -15.92
C PRO A 15 5.65 -0.51 -14.60
N LEU A 16 6.44 -1.29 -13.83
CA LEU A 16 6.07 -1.68 -12.45
C LEU A 16 6.33 -0.52 -11.49
N LEU A 17 7.40 0.23 -11.71
CA LEU A 17 7.75 1.40 -10.91
C LEU A 17 6.82 2.58 -11.17
N ALA A 18 6.28 2.75 -12.38
CA ALA A 18 5.40 3.88 -12.70
C ALA A 18 4.06 3.83 -11.94
N PHE A 19 3.30 2.72 -12.04
CA PHE A 19 1.98 2.62 -11.39
C PHE A 19 2.05 2.52 -9.86
N ALA A 20 3.07 1.86 -9.30
CA ALA A 20 3.28 1.86 -7.85
C ALA A 20 3.70 3.25 -7.32
N LYS A 21 4.45 4.03 -8.13
CA LYS A 21 4.74 5.44 -7.83
C LYS A 21 3.48 6.30 -7.88
N ASP A 22 2.56 6.03 -8.81
CA ASP A 22 1.31 6.78 -8.94
C ASP A 22 0.39 6.55 -7.73
N VAL A 23 0.22 5.31 -7.27
CA VAL A 23 -0.57 5.00 -6.07
C VAL A 23 0.06 5.59 -4.81
N ARG A 24 1.39 5.49 -4.65
CA ARG A 24 2.10 6.10 -3.50
C ARG A 24 1.97 7.62 -3.52
N LEU A 25 2.09 8.26 -4.68
CA LEU A 25 1.96 9.70 -4.83
C LEU A 25 0.56 10.18 -4.44
N GLU A 26 -0.48 9.49 -4.92
CA GLU A 26 -1.86 9.86 -4.62
C GLU A 26 -2.20 9.63 -3.14
N ALA A 27 -1.77 8.50 -2.57
CA ALA A 27 -1.94 8.24 -1.14
C ALA A 27 -1.22 9.30 -0.28
N ASN A 28 -0.02 9.73 -0.68
CA ASN A 28 0.69 10.83 -0.02
C ASN A 28 -0.04 12.17 -0.14
N ARG A 29 -0.74 12.43 -1.26
CA ARG A 29 -1.57 13.64 -1.40
C ARG A 29 -2.74 13.61 -0.42
N GLU A 30 -3.43 12.48 -0.31
CA GLU A 30 -4.52 12.28 0.65
C GLU A 30 -4.07 12.49 2.10
N PHE A 31 -2.91 11.93 2.48
CA PHE A 31 -2.31 12.16 3.79
C PHE A 31 -2.04 13.66 4.02
N ASN A 32 -1.37 14.31 3.07
CA ASN A 32 -1.02 15.72 3.19
C ASN A 32 -2.25 16.64 3.19
N ALA A 33 -3.31 16.28 2.47
CA ALA A 33 -4.59 16.99 2.48
C ALA A 33 -5.24 16.87 3.86
N CYS A 34 -5.36 15.66 4.41
CA CYS A 34 -5.86 15.43 5.76
C CYS A 34 -5.05 16.20 6.82
N MET A 35 -3.72 16.21 6.71
CA MET A 35 -2.85 16.96 7.62
C MET A 35 -3.00 18.48 7.50
N LYS A 36 -3.50 19.00 6.38
CA LYS A 36 -3.84 20.42 6.20
C LYS A 36 -5.23 20.73 6.75
N GLU A 37 -6.22 19.88 6.46
CA GLU A 37 -7.60 19.98 6.97
C GLU A 37 -7.62 20.05 8.49
N THR A 38 -6.89 19.14 9.12
CA THR A 38 -6.84 18.99 10.58
C THR A 38 -5.89 19.95 11.28
N LYS A 39 -5.26 20.88 10.54
CA LYS A 39 -4.25 21.79 11.11
C LYS A 39 -4.82 22.61 12.27
N LYS A 40 -6.01 23.20 12.08
CA LYS A 40 -6.68 24.00 13.11
C LYS A 40 -7.05 23.16 14.32
N ASP A 41 -7.54 21.94 14.10
CA ASP A 41 -7.89 21.02 15.17
C ASP A 41 -6.65 20.73 16.00
N ARG A 42 -5.54 20.29 15.38
CA ARG A 42 -4.27 20.03 16.06
C ARG A 42 -3.73 21.22 16.86
N GLU A 43 -3.89 22.45 16.35
CA GLU A 43 -3.45 23.68 17.02
C GLU A 43 -4.34 24.06 18.22
N GLN A 44 -5.61 23.65 18.21
CA GLN A 44 -6.57 23.87 19.30
C GLN A 44 -6.51 22.78 20.37
N CYS A 45 -5.85 21.66 20.08
CA CYS A 45 -5.63 20.57 21.02
C CYS A 45 -4.49 20.90 22.00
N ASN A 46 -4.83 21.28 23.24
CA ASN A 46 -3.85 21.29 24.33
C ASN A 46 -3.68 19.88 24.92
N PHE A 47 -2.48 19.60 25.46
CA PHE A 47 -2.02 18.33 26.05
C PHE A 47 -3.15 17.38 26.52
N GLY A 48 -3.46 16.36 25.70
CA GLY A 48 -4.31 15.22 26.07
C GLY A 48 -5.71 15.15 25.46
N GLY A 49 -6.13 16.12 24.64
CA GLY A 49 -7.54 16.29 24.27
C GLY A 49 -7.97 16.05 22.82
N CYS A 50 -7.14 15.47 21.96
CA CYS A 50 -7.56 15.08 20.61
C CYS A 50 -7.07 13.67 20.33
N GLY A 51 -7.98 12.81 19.88
CA GLY A 51 -7.62 11.46 19.41
C GLY A 51 -6.51 11.51 18.36
N ASN A 52 -5.96 10.37 17.98
CA ASN A 52 -4.80 10.30 17.08
C ASN A 52 -5.11 10.82 15.66
N ILE A 53 -5.19 12.14 15.47
CA ILE A 53 -5.48 12.84 14.21
C ILE A 53 -4.50 12.40 13.12
N ALA A 54 -3.22 12.26 13.46
CA ALA A 54 -2.21 11.75 12.54
C ALA A 54 -2.52 10.31 12.12
N GLY A 55 -2.89 9.45 13.08
CA GLY A 55 -3.38 8.10 12.82
C GLY A 55 -4.57 8.06 11.85
N THR A 56 -5.54 8.96 12.00
CA THR A 56 -6.67 9.09 11.05
C THR A 56 -6.21 9.48 9.64
N CYS A 57 -5.21 10.36 9.52
CA CYS A 57 -4.64 10.68 8.21
C CYS A 57 -3.88 9.50 7.58
N TYR A 58 -3.19 8.70 8.39
CA TYR A 58 -2.59 7.45 7.94
C TYR A 58 -3.65 6.42 7.50
N GLU A 59 -4.75 6.28 8.24
CA GLU A 59 -5.87 5.43 7.83
C GLU A 59 -6.44 5.85 6.47
N ARG A 60 -6.61 7.17 6.24
CA ARG A 60 -7.04 7.70 4.93
C ARG A 60 -6.06 7.31 3.82
N GLN A 61 -4.75 7.42 4.08
CA GLN A 61 -3.71 7.01 3.16
C GLN A 61 -3.77 5.51 2.83
N VAL A 62 -3.87 4.65 3.85
CA VAL A 62 -3.98 3.20 3.71
C VAL A 62 -5.25 2.81 2.94
N ASN A 63 -6.37 3.48 3.19
CA ASN A 63 -7.64 3.24 2.51
C ASN A 63 -7.58 3.61 1.02
N SER A 64 -6.86 4.68 0.66
CA SER A 64 -6.63 5.04 -0.74
C SER A 64 -5.88 3.95 -1.49
N ILE A 65 -4.78 3.45 -0.90
CA ILE A 65 -3.98 2.34 -1.46
C ILE A 65 -4.81 1.05 -1.55
N SER A 66 -5.58 0.74 -0.50
CA SER A 66 -6.40 -0.46 -0.43
C SER A 66 -7.50 -0.44 -1.49
N SER A 67 -8.18 0.69 -1.68
CA SER A 67 -9.21 0.86 -2.71
C SER A 67 -8.65 0.63 -4.12
N ALA A 68 -7.48 1.19 -4.43
CA ALA A 68 -6.81 0.95 -5.71
C ALA A 68 -6.42 -0.54 -5.89
N THR A 69 -6.03 -1.20 -4.80
CA THR A 69 -5.65 -2.61 -4.79
C THR A 69 -6.86 -3.53 -4.98
N ASP A 70 -8.00 -3.22 -4.37
CA ASP A 70 -9.22 -4.02 -4.47
C ASP A 70 -9.76 -4.07 -5.91
N VAL A 71 -9.59 -2.98 -6.67
CA VAL A 71 -9.88 -2.96 -8.11
C VAL A 71 -9.03 -3.99 -8.86
N LEU A 72 -7.72 -4.08 -8.55
CA LEU A 72 -6.83 -5.08 -9.15
C LEU A 72 -7.23 -6.51 -8.76
N VAL A 73 -7.47 -6.74 -7.47
CA VAL A 73 -7.89 -8.04 -6.93
C VAL A 73 -9.17 -8.51 -7.61
N LYS A 74 -10.18 -7.64 -7.71
CA LYS A 74 -11.46 -7.98 -8.36
C LYS A 74 -11.25 -8.43 -9.81
N ASN A 75 -10.43 -7.72 -10.58
CA ASN A 75 -10.14 -8.06 -11.96
C ASN A 75 -9.38 -9.39 -12.10
N LEU A 76 -8.49 -9.68 -11.16
CA LEU A 76 -7.69 -10.91 -11.18
C LEU A 76 -8.46 -12.15 -10.73
N LYS A 77 -9.39 -11.99 -9.77
CA LYS A 77 -10.21 -13.10 -9.24
C LYS A 77 -11.16 -13.71 -10.25
N SER A 78 -11.51 -13.00 -11.33
CA SER A 78 -12.29 -13.54 -12.44
C SER A 78 -11.43 -14.25 -13.51
N GLY A 79 -10.11 -14.32 -13.34
CA GLY A 79 -9.17 -14.78 -14.36
C GLY A 79 -8.38 -16.03 -13.98
N ARG A 80 -7.41 -16.38 -14.84
CA ARG A 80 -6.55 -17.57 -14.72
C ARG A 80 -5.68 -17.60 -13.46
N CYS A 81 -5.55 -16.49 -12.76
CA CYS A 81 -4.70 -16.35 -11.58
C CYS A 81 -5.47 -16.16 -10.27
N ALA A 82 -6.77 -16.47 -10.24
CA ALA A 82 -7.58 -16.36 -9.03
C ALA A 82 -6.92 -17.07 -7.82
N GLN A 83 -6.35 -18.27 -8.04
CA GLN A 83 -5.66 -19.00 -6.98
C GLN A 83 -4.40 -18.27 -6.47
N SER A 84 -3.55 -17.76 -7.37
CA SER A 84 -2.35 -17.00 -7.00
C SER A 84 -2.68 -15.72 -6.24
N VAL A 85 -3.77 -15.06 -6.60
CA VAL A 85 -4.29 -13.86 -5.90
C VAL A 85 -4.69 -14.20 -4.47
N ASP A 86 -5.42 -15.30 -4.28
CA ASP A 86 -5.87 -15.71 -2.96
C ASP A 86 -4.69 -16.09 -2.06
N VAL A 87 -3.73 -16.85 -2.58
CA VAL A 87 -2.49 -17.20 -1.84
C VAL A 87 -1.72 -15.95 -1.44
N ALA A 88 -1.40 -15.08 -2.40
CA ALA A 88 -0.63 -13.87 -2.14
C ALA A 88 -1.36 -12.91 -1.18
N SER A 89 -2.67 -12.75 -1.33
CA SER A 89 -3.47 -11.91 -0.44
C SER A 89 -3.48 -12.45 0.99
N ASN A 90 -3.62 -13.77 1.17
CA ASN A 90 -3.64 -14.41 2.48
C ASN A 90 -2.27 -14.33 3.17
N GLU A 91 -1.17 -14.51 2.44
CA GLU A 91 0.18 -14.39 3.00
C GLU A 91 0.47 -12.97 3.49
N ILE A 92 0.09 -11.96 2.70
CA ILE A 92 0.25 -10.55 3.07
C ILE A 92 -0.64 -10.19 4.25
N GLU A 93 -1.88 -10.68 4.32
CA GLU A 93 -2.77 -10.45 5.46
C GLU A 93 -2.25 -11.13 6.74
N ALA A 94 -1.71 -12.34 6.62
CA ALA A 94 -1.08 -13.04 7.73
C ALA A 94 0.16 -12.28 8.24
N LEU A 95 0.97 -11.71 7.35
CA LEU A 95 2.09 -10.85 7.71
C LEU A 95 1.61 -9.57 8.44
N ASN A 96 0.61 -8.89 7.88
CA ASN A 96 0.00 -7.70 8.47
C ASN A 96 -0.51 -7.97 9.90
N SER A 97 -1.23 -9.08 10.06
CA SER A 97 -1.78 -9.51 11.36
C SER A 97 -0.67 -9.76 12.38
N LYS A 98 0.43 -10.41 11.99
CA LYS A 98 1.58 -10.64 12.87
C LYS A 98 2.25 -9.33 13.29
N LEU A 99 2.42 -8.39 12.35
CA LEU A 99 3.07 -7.11 12.63
C LEU A 99 2.24 -6.25 13.59
N LYS A 100 0.91 -6.25 13.46
CA LYS A 100 0.00 -5.52 14.37
C LYS A 100 0.04 -6.02 15.82
N LEU A 101 0.44 -7.27 16.05
CA LEU A 101 0.56 -7.84 17.39
C LEU A 101 1.88 -7.46 18.09
N LEU A 102 2.82 -6.85 17.37
CA LEU A 102 4.10 -6.44 17.94
C LEU A 102 3.93 -5.11 18.67
N ALA A 103 4.19 -5.10 19.98
CA ALA A 103 4.11 -3.91 20.83
C ALA A 103 4.85 -2.66 20.28
N PRO A 104 6.01 -2.77 19.60
CA PRO A 104 6.65 -1.60 18.99
C PRO A 104 5.83 -0.88 17.91
N PHE A 105 4.84 -1.56 17.33
CA PHE A 105 4.01 -1.04 16.23
C PHE A 105 2.58 -0.68 16.66
N ASP A 106 2.18 -1.00 17.89
CA ASP A 106 0.82 -0.73 18.35
C ASP A 106 0.63 0.77 18.65
N GLY A 107 -0.23 1.43 17.88
CA GLY A 107 -0.51 2.86 18.03
C GLY A 107 0.68 3.80 17.80
N THR A 108 1.80 3.31 17.28
CA THR A 108 3.02 4.12 17.06
C THR A 108 3.10 4.63 15.62
N TRP A 109 3.85 5.71 15.41
CA TRP A 109 4.14 6.27 14.08
C TRP A 109 4.77 5.23 13.15
N SER A 110 5.76 4.50 13.66
CA SER A 110 6.36 3.38 12.95
C SER A 110 5.35 2.28 12.60
N GLY A 111 4.34 2.06 13.45
CA GLY A 111 3.26 1.13 13.16
C GLY A 111 2.39 1.58 11.99
N TYR A 112 2.06 2.86 11.93
CA TYR A 112 1.33 3.42 10.79
C TYR A 112 2.14 3.38 9.49
N ASP A 113 3.43 3.73 9.53
CA ASP A 113 4.32 3.63 8.36
C ASP A 113 4.40 2.19 7.84
N VAL A 114 4.52 1.21 8.74
CA VAL A 114 4.51 -0.22 8.39
C VAL A 114 3.18 -0.61 7.72
N GLN A 115 2.03 -0.13 8.21
CA GLN A 115 0.74 -0.41 7.58
C GLN A 115 0.64 0.16 6.16
N VAL A 116 1.17 1.36 5.93
CA VAL A 116 1.26 1.96 4.58
C VAL A 116 2.14 1.10 3.67
N GLU A 117 3.31 0.67 4.13
CA GLU A 117 4.21 -0.17 3.34
C GLU A 117 3.62 -1.56 3.03
N ILE A 118 2.87 -2.16 3.96
CA ILE A 118 2.13 -3.41 3.71
C ILE A 118 1.03 -3.20 2.66
N ALA A 119 0.29 -2.10 2.72
CA ALA A 119 -0.72 -1.78 1.71
C ALA A 119 -0.09 -1.61 0.32
N LEU A 120 1.06 -0.94 0.24
CA LEU A 120 1.82 -0.76 -1.01
C LEU A 120 2.43 -2.07 -1.52
N LEU A 121 2.89 -2.95 -0.62
CA LEU A 121 3.34 -4.30 -0.96
C LEU A 121 2.20 -5.08 -1.62
N LYS A 122 1.00 -5.07 -1.01
CA LYS A 122 -0.19 -5.72 -1.58
C LYS A 122 -0.50 -5.18 -2.97
N ASN A 123 -0.53 -3.86 -3.14
CA ASN A 123 -0.74 -3.23 -4.45
C ASN A 123 0.30 -3.67 -5.49
N THR A 124 1.57 -3.68 -5.10
CA THR A 124 2.69 -4.05 -5.99
C THR A 124 2.58 -5.50 -6.45
N VAL A 125 2.29 -6.42 -5.52
CA VAL A 125 2.11 -7.84 -5.83
C VAL A 125 0.91 -8.06 -6.75
N MET A 126 -0.23 -7.41 -6.49
CA MET A 126 -1.40 -7.52 -7.37
C MET A 126 -1.16 -6.93 -8.75
N ASN A 127 -0.38 -5.85 -8.86
CA ASN A 127 0.04 -5.31 -10.15
C ASN A 127 0.96 -6.26 -10.91
N ALA A 128 1.89 -6.93 -10.24
CA ALA A 128 2.76 -7.92 -10.85
C ALA A 128 1.93 -9.11 -11.39
N LEU A 129 1.05 -9.66 -10.56
CA LEU A 129 0.12 -10.72 -10.98
C LEU A 129 -0.73 -10.27 -12.17
N THR A 130 -1.30 -9.06 -12.14
CA THR A 130 -2.10 -8.53 -13.27
C THR A 130 -1.37 -8.58 -14.60
N LYS A 131 -0.04 -8.39 -14.60
CA LYS A 131 0.76 -8.44 -15.83
C LYS A 131 1.01 -9.87 -16.30
N GLU A 132 1.36 -10.78 -15.39
CA GLU A 132 1.59 -12.19 -15.73
C GLU A 132 0.31 -12.85 -16.25
N CYS A 133 -0.84 -12.51 -15.67
CA CYS A 133 -2.12 -13.14 -15.98
C CYS A 133 -2.77 -12.62 -17.27
N ARG A 134 -2.21 -11.56 -17.86
CA ARG A 134 -2.59 -11.03 -19.18
C ARG A 134 -1.75 -11.61 -20.33
N GLN A 135 -0.65 -12.31 -20.02
CA GLN A 135 0.18 -13.04 -20.99
C GLN A 135 -0.38 -14.45 -21.23
#